data_AF-A0AAW5EFV9-F1
#
_entry.id   AF-A0AAW5EFV9-F1
#
_cell.length_a   1.000
_cell.length_b   1.000
_cell.length_c   1.000
_cell.angle_alpha   90.00
_cell.angle_beta   90.00
_cell.angle_gamma   90.00
#
_symmetry.space_group_name_H-M   'P 1'
#
loop_
_entity.id
_entity.type
_entity.pdbx_description
1 polymer ?
#
loop_
_entity_poly.entity_id
_entity_poly.type
_entity_poly.pdbx_seq_one_letter_code
_entity_poly.pdbx_strand_id
1 'polypeptide(L)' 'KDSLYAIVLAVRQGDEKNEKSLILKEILTSDKIKNFINEQYKGSVIPTF' A
#
# COMPACT_ATOMS: atom_id res chain seq x y z
N LYS A 1 5.70 -4.54 -8.70
CA LYS A 1 6.31 -5.74 -8.07
C LYS A 1 7.82 -5.80 -8.32
N ASP A 2 8.44 -4.63 -8.57
CA ASP A 2 9.63 -4.53 -9.42
C ASP A 2 10.86 -3.99 -8.67
N SER A 3 10.76 -3.87 -7.34
CA SER A 3 11.84 -3.42 -6.46
C SER A 3 11.89 -4.28 -5.19
N LEU A 4 13.10 -4.68 -4.80
CA LEU A 4 13.37 -5.37 -3.53
C LEU A 4 13.18 -4.45 -2.31
N TYR A 5 12.98 -3.15 -2.52
CA TYR A 5 12.82 -2.13 -1.48
C TYR A 5 11.40 -1.55 -1.41
N ALA A 6 10.42 -2.23 -2.01
CA ALA A 6 9.02 -1.82 -1.91
C ALA A 6 8.56 -1.86 -0.44
N ILE A 7 7.90 -0.80 0.01
CA ILE A 7 7.25 -0.76 1.33
C ILE A 7 6.01 -1.65 1.27
N VAL A 8 5.83 -2.52 2.27
CA VAL A 8 4.73 -3.49 2.34
C VAL A 8 3.93 -3.34 3.63
N LEU A 9 2.64 -3.65 3.55
CA LEU A 9 1.80 -3.85 4.73
C LEU A 9 2.10 -5.22 5.33
N ALA A 10 2.55 -5.24 6.58
CA ALA A 10 2.75 -6.46 7.34
C ALA A 10 1.64 -6.62 8.40
N VAL A 11 1.21 -7.85 8.62
CA VAL A 11 0.25 -8.23 9.67
C VAL A 11 0.80 -9.43 10.43
N ARG A 12 0.22 -9.72 11.61
CA ARG A 12 0.56 -10.96 12.34
C ARG A 12 0.10 -12.18 11.53
N GLN A 13 0.82 -13.28 11.69
CA GLN A 13 0.44 -14.56 11.09
C GLN A 13 -0.97 -14.96 11.53
N GLY A 14 -1.82 -15.32 10.58
CA GLY A 14 -3.23 -15.66 10.80
C GLY A 14 -4.20 -14.47 10.69
N ASP A 15 -3.70 -13.23 10.71
CA ASP A 15 -4.52 -12.02 10.58
C ASP A 15 -4.66 -11.57 9.10
N GLU A 16 -4.13 -12.31 8.12
CA GLU A 16 -4.07 -11.89 6.71
C GLU A 16 -5.45 -11.69 6.07
N LYS A 17 -6.45 -12.41 6.59
CA LYS A 17 -7.84 -12.37 6.12
C LYS A 17 -8.80 -11.73 7.11
N ASN A 18 -8.30 -11.21 8.22
CA ASN A 18 -9.16 -10.48 9.15
C ASN A 18 -9.67 -9.19 8.48
N GLU A 19 -10.92 -8.83 8.80
CA GLU A 19 -11.62 -7.70 8.18
C GLU A 19 -10.78 -6.42 8.18
N LYS A 20 -10.16 -6.08 9.31
CA LYS A 20 -9.30 -4.89 9.45
C LYS A 20 -8.11 -4.91 8.48
N SER A 21 -7.47 -6.07 8.31
CA SER A 21 -6.33 -6.23 7.40
C SER A 21 -6.75 -6.07 5.94
N LEU A 22 -7.93 -6.59 5.58
CA LEU A 22 -8.48 -6.47 4.23
C LEU A 22 -8.87 -5.02 3.92
N ILE A 23 -9.53 -4.32 4.86
CA ILE A 23 -9.88 -2.90 4.71
C ILE A 23 -8.63 -2.05 4.53
N LEU A 24 -7.60 -2.27 5.36
CA LEU A 24 -6.33 -1.54 5.22
C LEU A 24 -5.67 -1.79 3.87
N LYS A 25 -5.63 -3.06 3.42
CA LYS A 25 -5.10 -3.42 2.11
C LYS A 25 -5.82 -2.66 1.00
N GLU A 26 -7.15 -2.70 0.99
CA GLU A 26 -7.97 -2.04 -0.04
C GLU A 26 -7.74 -0.52 -0.07
N ILE A 27 -7.77 0.14 1.09
CA ILE A 27 -7.57 1.59 1.18
C ILE A 27 -6.17 1.95 0.69
N LEU A 28 -5.14 1.27 1.19
CA LEU A 28 -3.75 1.57 0.85
C LEU A 28 -3.42 1.31 -0.63
N THR A 29 -4.13 0.37 -1.28
CA THR A 29 -3.98 0.10 -2.71
C THR A 29 -5.00 0.83 -3.60
N SER A 30 -5.74 1.80 -3.07
CA SER A 30 -6.77 2.54 -3.82
C SER A 30 -6.18 3.63 -4.73
N ASP A 31 -6.93 3.99 -5.77
CA ASP A 31 -6.57 5.11 -6.67
C ASP A 31 -6.42 6.43 -5.93
N LYS A 32 -7.22 6.64 -4.87
CA LYS A 32 -7.11 7.84 -4.03
C LYS A 32 -5.74 7.94 -3.36
N ILE A 33 -5.23 6.83 -2.81
CA ILE A 33 -3.91 6.80 -2.18
C ILE A 33 -2.80 6.90 -3.25
N LYS A 34 -2.98 6.27 -4.41
CA LYS A 34 -2.04 6.41 -5.54
C LYS A 34 -1.88 7.86 -5.97
N ASN A 35 -3.00 8.58 -6.15
CA ASN A 35 -2.98 9.99 -6.51
C ASN A 35 -2.35 10.86 -5.42
N PHE A 36 -2.72 10.62 -4.16
CA PHE A 36 -2.10 11.30 -3.02
C PHE A 36 -0.57 11.14 -3.00
N ILE A 37 -0.06 9.92 -3.22
CA ILE A 37 1.39 9.67 -3.27
C ILE A 37 2.05 10.48 -4.39
N ASN A 38 1.47 10.45 -5.59
CA ASN A 38 2.01 11.17 -6.75
C ASN A 38 2.02 12.69 -6.52
N GLU A 39 0.94 13.26 -5.96
CA GLU A 39 0.80 14.69 -5.72
C GLU A 39 1.73 15.20 -4.61
N GLN A 40 1.78 14.49 -3.48
CA GLN A 40 2.54 14.94 -2.31
C GLN A 40 4.04 14.76 -2.49
N TYR A 41 4.47 13.60 -2.98
CA TYR A 41 5.88 13.24 -3.02
C TYR A 41 6.55 13.54 -4.37
N LYS A 42 5.77 13.89 -5.39
CA LYS A 42 6.25 14.38 -6.69
C LYS A 42 7.36 13.50 -7.29
N GLY A 43 7.17 12.18 -7.22
CA GLY A 43 8.12 11.19 -7.75
C GLY A 43 9.21 10.72 -6.78
N SER A 44 9.34 11.31 -5.60
CA SER A 44 10.26 10.82 -4.54
C SER A 44 9.79 9.50 -3.93
N VAL A 45 8.49 9.21 -4.04
CA VAL A 45 7.86 7.93 -3.69
C VAL A 45 7.11 7.44 -4.91
N ILE A 46 7.36 6.19 -5.30
CA ILE A 46 6.75 5.57 -6.48
C ILE A 46 5.81 4.45 -6.01
N PRO A 47 4.49 4.54 -6.27
CA PRO A 47 3.55 3.49 -5.92
C PRO A 47 3.80 2.24 -6.76
N THR A 48 3.74 1.05 -6.14
CA THR A 48 4.07 -0.23 -6.79
C THR A 48 2.86 -1.12 -7.06
N PHE A 49 1.65 -0.54 -7.03
CA PHE A 49 0.36 -1.19 -7.19
C PHE A 49 -0.54 -0.41 -8.18
#